data_AF-A0A645E136-F1
#
_entry.id   AF-A0A645E136-F1
#
_cell.length_a   1.000
_cell.length_b   1.000
_cell.length_c   1.000
_cell.angle_alpha   90.00
_cell.angle_beta   90.00
_cell.angle_gamma   90.00
#
_symmetry.space_group_name_H-M   'P 1'
#
loop_
_entity.id
_entity.type
_entity.pdbx_description
1 polymer ?
#
loop_
_entity_poly.entity_id
_entity_poly.type
_entity_poly.pdbx_seq_one_letter_code
_entity_poly.pdbx_strand_id
1 'polypeptide(L)'
;MHKYIGALDLYKQPTVVVSDNTYQRYRSQAGTDGMATFYGFQFDDDMKSGRTVDAINQFIPVRFHISGLPGNMSYIGIYKANFALFGSYVFIGFFLGILFLLASGSVMYYKLIMEAQEEAPRYEILRKTGMKKGEVLSSVAKQLGLIYGIPLFVGLIHTVFALLTYNRMLGSMGQETPTLQNAAMAVILFVAVYGAFYALSVKSYHGIVWKRAGGSTNLL
;
A
#
# COMPACT_ATOMS: atom_id res chain seq x y z
N MET A 1 -18.00 20.89 19.26
CA MET A 1 -16.57 20.58 19.38
C MET A 1 -16.46 19.17 19.93
N HIS A 2 -16.17 18.17 19.10
CA HIS A 2 -15.94 16.82 19.58
C HIS A 2 -14.61 16.82 20.34
N LYS A 3 -14.66 16.80 21.67
CA LYS A 3 -13.49 16.55 22.50
C LYS A 3 -13.27 15.04 22.46
N TYR A 4 -12.24 14.61 21.73
CA TYR A 4 -11.84 13.21 21.62
C TYR A 4 -11.53 12.67 23.03
N ILE A 5 -12.31 11.69 23.50
CA ILE A 5 -12.03 11.01 24.76
C ILE A 5 -11.09 9.84 24.45
N GLY A 6 -9.92 10.13 23.88
CA GLY A 6 -8.87 9.15 23.58
C GLY A 6 -9.37 7.76 23.17
N ALA A 7 -8.95 6.73 23.92
CA ALA A 7 -9.27 5.33 23.64
C ALA A 7 -10.76 4.94 23.76
N LEU A 8 -11.65 5.80 24.29
CA LEU A 8 -13.08 5.51 24.22
C LEU A 8 -13.63 5.62 22.80
N ASP A 9 -12.98 6.36 21.90
CA ASP A 9 -13.33 6.31 20.47
C ASP A 9 -13.00 4.96 19.80
N LEU A 10 -12.20 4.10 20.45
CA LEU A 10 -12.03 2.70 20.03
C LEU A 10 -13.27 1.87 20.39
N TYR A 11 -13.97 2.22 21.47
CA TYR A 11 -15.26 1.68 21.83
C TYR A 11 -16.34 2.49 21.12
N LYS A 12 -16.68 2.06 19.90
CA LYS A 12 -17.63 2.69 18.93
C LYS A 12 -19.09 2.81 19.41
N GLN A 13 -19.32 2.88 20.72
CA GLN A 13 -20.60 3.17 21.32
C GLN A 13 -20.79 4.69 21.40
N PRO A 14 -21.98 5.21 21.06
CA PRO A 14 -22.26 6.63 21.21
C PRO A 14 -22.08 7.04 22.67
N THR A 15 -21.12 7.94 22.93
CA THR A 15 -20.97 8.55 24.25
C THR A 15 -22.05 9.61 24.41
N VAL A 16 -23.04 9.33 25.25
CA VAL A 16 -24.14 10.25 25.54
C VAL A 16 -23.92 10.85 26.92
N VAL A 17 -23.89 12.18 26.99
CA VAL A 17 -23.92 12.89 28.27
C VAL A 17 -25.35 12.83 28.79
N VAL A 18 -25.54 12.17 29.93
CA VAL A 18 -26.85 12.00 30.58
C VAL A 18 -26.95 12.88 31.82
N SER A 19 -28.18 13.24 32.21
CA SER A 19 -28.43 13.96 33.47
C SER A 19 -28.10 13.08 34.70
N ASP A 20 -27.83 13.72 35.84
CA ASP A 20 -27.54 13.01 37.10
C ASP A 20 -28.65 12.02 37.48
N ASN A 21 -29.92 12.41 37.31
CA ASN A 21 -31.06 11.53 37.59
C ASN A 21 -31.07 10.29 36.68
N THR A 22 -30.80 10.48 35.39
CA THR A 22 -30.68 9.39 34.43
C THR A 22 -29.52 8.46 34.79
N TYR A 23 -28.36 9.02 35.12
CA TYR A 23 -27.18 8.26 35.55
C TYR A 23 -27.48 7.40 36.78
N GLN A 24 -28.12 7.97 37.81
CA GLN A 24 -28.47 7.23 39.03
C GLN A 24 -29.46 6.09 38.76
N ARG A 25 -30.43 6.28 37.85
CA ARG A 25 -31.38 5.24 37.45
C ARG A 25 -30.70 4.06 36.76
N TYR A 26 -29.73 4.30 35.88
CA TYR A 26 -28.98 3.21 35.23
C TYR A 26 -28.00 2.56 36.20
N ARG A 27 -27.36 3.35 37.06
CA ARG A 27 -26.45 2.86 38.10
C ARG A 27 -27.12 1.91 39.08
N SER A 28 -28.37 2.16 39.47
CA SER A 28 -29.11 1.27 40.37
C SER A 28 -29.56 -0.05 39.73
N GLN A 29 -29.55 -0.13 38.39
CA GLN A 29 -29.91 -1.31 37.61
C GLN A 29 -28.70 -2.10 37.11
N ALA A 30 -27.54 -1.46 37.02
CA ALA A 30 -26.29 -2.09 36.61
C ALA A 30 -25.71 -2.95 37.74
N GLY A 31 -25.36 -4.20 37.44
CA GLY A 31 -24.55 -5.04 38.34
C GLY A 31 -23.13 -4.48 38.52
N THR A 32 -22.37 -5.00 39.48
CA THR A 32 -20.97 -4.59 39.75
C THR A 32 -20.05 -4.68 38.54
N ASP A 33 -20.34 -5.57 37.59
CA ASP A 33 -19.55 -5.77 36.37
C ASP A 33 -19.96 -4.84 35.21
N GLY A 34 -21.03 -4.06 35.38
CA GLY A 34 -21.57 -3.17 34.35
C GLY A 34 -21.04 -1.73 34.41
N MET A 35 -20.15 -1.41 35.36
CA MET A 35 -19.65 -0.05 35.56
C MET A 35 -18.12 0.03 35.44
N ALA A 36 -17.65 0.91 34.57
CA ALA A 36 -16.24 1.29 34.46
C ALA A 36 -16.08 2.79 34.65
N THR A 37 -15.13 3.20 35.49
CA THR A 37 -14.79 4.61 35.70
C THR A 37 -13.47 4.92 35.02
N PHE A 38 -13.47 5.93 34.15
CA PHE A 38 -12.27 6.40 33.45
C PHE A 38 -11.87 7.78 33.98
N TYR A 39 -10.56 7.97 34.20
CA TYR A 39 -9.97 9.27 34.51
C TYR A 39 -9.19 9.74 33.29
N GLY A 40 -9.56 10.89 32.75
CA GLY A 40 -8.91 11.48 31.57
C GLY A 40 -8.17 12.76 31.93
N PHE A 41 -7.02 12.97 31.30
CA PHE A 41 -6.26 14.23 31.35
C PHE A 41 -6.24 14.81 29.94
N GLN A 42 -6.60 16.09 29.81
CA GLN A 42 -6.55 16.81 28.55
C GLN A 42 -5.29 17.71 28.52
N PHE A 43 -4.53 17.66 27.44
CA PHE A 43 -3.37 18.53 27.22
C PHE A 43 -3.70 19.59 26.16
N ASP A 44 -3.00 20.73 26.20
CA ASP A 44 -3.14 21.78 25.17
C ASP A 44 -2.57 21.33 23.81
N ASP A 45 -1.50 20.53 23.84
CA ASP A 45 -0.85 19.94 22.67
C ASP A 45 -0.53 18.46 22.96
N ASP A 46 -1.42 17.58 22.51
CA ASP A 46 -1.30 16.14 22.73
C ASP A 46 -0.03 15.54 22.10
N MET A 47 0.50 16.15 21.03
CA MET A 47 1.72 15.67 20.36
C MET A 47 2.99 15.96 21.17
N LYS A 48 2.96 17.01 22.00
CA LYS A 48 4.08 17.37 22.90
C LYS A 48 3.94 16.79 24.32
N SER A 49 2.82 16.12 24.60
CA SER A 49 2.52 15.56 25.93
C SER A 49 3.45 14.43 26.36
N GLY A 50 4.31 13.90 25.47
CA GLY A 50 5.13 12.70 25.70
C GLY A 50 5.87 12.67 27.04
N ARG A 51 6.62 13.71 27.41
CA ARG A 51 7.36 13.76 28.69
C ARG A 51 6.43 13.71 29.90
N THR A 52 5.30 14.42 29.83
CA THR A 52 4.30 14.46 30.90
C THR A 52 3.60 13.12 31.04
N VAL A 53 3.24 12.50 29.92
CA VAL A 53 2.65 11.16 29.85
C VAL A 53 3.60 10.10 30.42
N ASP A 54 4.89 10.19 30.09
CA ASP A 54 5.92 9.29 30.62
C ASP A 54 6.09 9.46 32.14
N ALA A 55 6.06 10.69 32.64
CA ALA A 55 6.08 10.97 34.08
C ALA A 55 4.83 10.42 34.79
N ILE A 56 3.64 10.63 34.24
CA ILE A 56 2.38 10.11 34.77
C ILE A 56 2.41 8.57 34.83
N ASN A 57 2.95 7.92 33.81
CA ASN A 57 3.04 6.46 33.73
C ASN A 57 3.88 5.83 34.84
N GLN A 58 4.84 6.54 35.42
CA GLN A 58 5.62 6.04 36.55
C GLN A 58 4.77 5.87 37.82
N PHE A 59 3.67 6.63 37.94
CA PHE A 59 2.79 6.60 39.10
C PHE A 59 1.54 5.75 38.90
N ILE A 60 1.25 5.30 37.67
CA ILE A 60 0.06 4.48 37.36
C ILE A 60 0.39 3.00 37.60
N PRO A 61 -0.32 2.31 38.53
CA PRO A 61 -0.11 0.89 38.78
C PRO A 61 -0.33 0.03 37.54
N VAL A 62 0.48 -1.02 37.37
CA VAL A 62 0.49 -1.85 36.14
C VAL A 62 -0.88 -2.48 35.81
N ARG A 63 -1.71 -2.74 36.82
CA ARG A 63 -3.09 -3.26 36.69
C ARG A 63 -4.04 -2.37 35.88
N PHE A 64 -3.70 -1.10 35.66
CA PHE A 64 -4.49 -0.18 34.85
C PHE A 64 -4.00 -0.11 33.39
N HIS A 65 -2.91 -0.81 33.05
CA HIS A 65 -2.58 -1.06 31.65
C HIS A 65 -3.53 -2.10 31.08
N ILE A 66 -4.11 -1.82 29.92
CA ILE A 66 -4.93 -2.78 29.20
C ILE A 66 -3.98 -3.84 28.62
N SER A 67 -4.11 -5.08 29.10
CA SER A 67 -3.34 -6.23 28.60
C SER A 67 -3.37 -6.31 27.07
N GLY A 68 -2.21 -6.39 26.44
CA GLY A 68 -2.06 -6.44 24.99
C GLY A 68 -1.89 -5.09 24.29
N LEU A 69 -2.01 -3.96 25.00
CA LEU A 69 -1.67 -2.62 24.49
C LEU A 69 -0.43 -2.07 25.22
N PRO A 70 0.54 -1.48 24.50
CA PRO A 70 1.73 -0.91 25.12
C PRO A 70 1.37 0.40 25.85
N GLY A 71 1.27 0.33 27.17
CA GLY A 71 1.17 1.51 28.04
C GLY A 71 -0.24 2.09 28.20
N ASN A 72 -0.29 3.32 28.75
CA ASN A 72 -1.52 4.06 28.97
C ASN A 72 -2.22 4.43 27.65
N MET A 73 -3.54 4.64 27.72
CA MET A 73 -4.39 5.07 26.59
C MET A 73 -4.14 6.52 26.13
N SER A 74 -2.91 7.01 26.28
CA SER A 74 -2.53 8.36 25.87
C SER A 74 -2.54 8.49 24.35
N TYR A 75 -2.93 9.67 23.88
CA TYR A 75 -2.93 9.97 22.45
C TYR A 75 -1.54 9.73 21.82
N ILE A 76 -0.47 10.22 22.46
CA ILE A 76 0.90 10.08 21.97
C ILE A 76 1.37 8.62 21.92
N GLY A 77 0.96 7.78 22.89
CA GLY A 77 1.27 6.36 22.91
C GLY A 77 0.61 5.61 21.75
N ILE A 78 -0.70 5.82 21.58
CA ILE A 78 -1.50 5.24 20.49
C ILE A 78 -0.98 5.72 19.13
N TYR A 79 -0.66 7.02 19.01
CA TYR A 79 -0.10 7.60 17.80
C TYR A 79 1.23 6.92 17.43
N LYS A 80 2.17 6.80 18.38
CA LYS A 80 3.47 6.12 18.14
C LYS A 80 3.28 4.66 17.75
N ALA A 81 2.39 3.94 18.43
CA ALA A 81 2.11 2.53 18.13
C ALA A 81 1.53 2.36 16.71
N ASN A 82 0.52 3.17 16.35
CA ASN A 82 -0.06 3.17 15.02
C ASN A 82 0.96 3.59 13.96
N PHE A 83 1.76 4.62 14.22
CA PHE A 83 2.79 5.08 13.30
C PHE A 83 3.84 3.99 13.06
N ALA A 84 4.28 3.27 14.10
CA ALA A 84 5.20 2.17 13.96
C ALA A 84 4.58 1.00 13.17
N LEU A 85 3.34 0.61 13.48
CA LEU A 85 2.65 -0.48 12.79
C LEU A 85 2.37 -0.16 11.32
N PHE A 86 1.66 0.94 11.04
CA PHE A 86 1.35 1.32 9.66
C PHE A 86 2.59 1.73 8.87
N GLY A 87 3.56 2.39 9.51
CA GLY A 87 4.86 2.69 8.92
C GLY A 87 5.61 1.42 8.50
N SER A 88 5.56 0.37 9.32
CA SER A 88 6.15 -0.92 8.97
C SER A 88 5.45 -1.59 7.78
N TYR A 89 4.11 -1.53 7.71
CA TYR A 89 3.36 -2.05 6.57
C TYR A 89 3.68 -1.31 5.27
N VAL A 90 3.75 0.03 5.31
CA VAL A 90 4.14 0.84 4.16
C VAL A 90 5.56 0.53 3.72
N PHE A 91 6.50 0.41 4.66
CA PHE A 91 7.88 0.05 4.36
C PHE A 91 7.99 -1.33 3.69
N ILE A 92 7.36 -2.35 4.27
CA ILE A 92 7.35 -3.72 3.72
C ILE A 92 6.71 -3.72 2.34
N GLY A 93 5.55 -3.07 2.17
CA GLY A 93 4.85 -3.00 0.89
C GLY A 93 5.68 -2.33 -0.20
N PHE A 94 6.32 -1.21 0.13
CA PHE A 94 7.20 -0.49 -0.81
C PHE A 94 8.45 -1.30 -1.18
N PHE A 95 9.11 -1.88 -0.17
CA PHE A 95 10.31 -2.70 -0.37
C PHE A 95 10.01 -3.94 -1.23
N LEU A 96 8.96 -4.69 -0.88
CA LEU A 96 8.53 -5.84 -1.68
C LEU A 96 8.08 -5.43 -3.08
N GLY A 97 7.40 -4.28 -3.21
CA GLY A 97 7.01 -3.72 -4.51
C GLY A 97 8.22 -3.51 -5.43
N ILE A 98 9.27 -2.84 -4.95
CA ILE A 98 10.51 -2.66 -5.72
C ILE A 98 11.18 -4.01 -6.00
N LEU A 99 11.26 -4.89 -5.01
CA LEU A 99 11.90 -6.19 -5.15
C LEU A 99 11.25 -7.03 -6.26
N PHE A 100 9.91 -7.14 -6.26
CA PHE A 100 9.18 -7.86 -7.30
C PHE A 100 9.26 -7.17 -8.65
N LEU A 101 9.29 -5.85 -8.68
CA LEU A 101 9.48 -5.09 -9.91
C LEU A 101 10.85 -5.39 -10.52
N LEU A 102 11.92 -5.35 -9.74
CA LEU A 102 13.27 -5.68 -10.21
C LEU A 102 13.38 -7.14 -10.63
N ALA A 103 12.77 -8.06 -9.88
CA ALA A 103 12.76 -9.48 -10.23
C ALA A 103 12.02 -9.73 -11.56
N SER A 104 10.81 -9.19 -11.72
CA SER A 104 10.03 -9.32 -12.96
C SER A 104 10.72 -8.65 -14.15
N GLY A 105 11.29 -7.45 -13.96
CA GLY A 105 12.09 -6.77 -14.97
C GLY A 105 13.33 -7.58 -15.39
N SER A 106 14.01 -8.23 -14.44
CA SER A 106 15.16 -9.10 -14.73
C SER A 106 14.75 -10.34 -15.53
N VAL A 107 13.67 -11.02 -15.13
CA VAL A 107 13.13 -12.18 -15.85
C VAL A 107 12.76 -11.81 -17.28
N MET A 108 12.09 -10.67 -17.50
CA MET A 108 11.82 -10.21 -18.87
C MET A 108 13.12 -9.93 -19.62
N TYR A 109 14.07 -9.20 -19.02
CA TYR A 109 15.32 -8.86 -19.69
C TYR A 109 16.06 -10.11 -20.20
N TYR A 110 16.12 -11.17 -19.40
CA TYR A 110 16.68 -12.46 -19.83
C TYR A 110 15.88 -13.08 -20.97
N LYS A 111 14.54 -13.10 -20.86
CA LYS A 111 13.68 -13.65 -21.91
C LYS A 111 13.87 -12.93 -23.25
N LEU A 112 13.94 -11.60 -23.21
CA LEU A 112 14.21 -10.73 -24.36
C LEU A 112 15.51 -11.09 -25.08
N ILE A 113 16.58 -11.31 -24.32
CA ILE A 113 17.89 -11.67 -24.89
C ILE A 113 17.84 -13.08 -25.48
N MET A 114 17.24 -14.04 -24.77
CA MET A 114 17.15 -15.41 -25.25
C MET A 114 16.33 -15.52 -26.53
N GLU A 115 15.13 -14.91 -26.58
CA GLU A 115 14.31 -14.87 -27.81
C GLU A 115 15.05 -14.17 -28.95
N ALA A 116 15.75 -13.06 -28.69
CA ALA A 116 16.53 -12.37 -29.71
C ALA A 116 17.72 -13.20 -30.24
N GLN A 117 18.34 -14.03 -29.41
CA GLN A 117 19.41 -14.94 -29.82
C GLN A 117 18.87 -16.13 -30.64
N GLU A 118 17.74 -16.69 -30.22
CA GLU A 118 17.09 -17.83 -30.88
C GLU A 118 16.50 -17.45 -32.26
N GLU A 119 15.93 -16.25 -32.38
CA GLU A 119 15.32 -15.78 -33.63
C GLU A 119 16.33 -15.15 -34.61
N ALA A 120 17.54 -14.80 -34.18
CA ALA A 120 18.55 -14.15 -35.04
C ALA A 120 18.86 -14.92 -36.35
N PRO A 121 19.02 -16.26 -36.37
CA PRO A 121 19.28 -17.01 -37.60
C PRO A 121 18.07 -17.03 -38.54
N ARG A 122 16.85 -17.18 -37.98
CA ARG A 122 15.59 -17.13 -38.74
C ARG A 122 15.37 -15.75 -39.36
N TYR A 123 15.70 -14.70 -38.62
CA TYR A 123 15.64 -13.33 -39.09
C TYR A 123 16.54 -13.11 -40.31
N GLU A 124 17.75 -13.68 -40.31
CA GLU A 124 18.66 -13.58 -41.45
C GLU A 124 18.09 -14.23 -42.73
N ILE A 125 17.42 -15.38 -42.58
CA ILE A 125 16.75 -16.08 -43.69
C ILE A 125 15.57 -15.26 -44.23
N LEU A 126 14.69 -14.78 -43.35
CA LEU A 126 13.52 -13.98 -43.73
C LEU A 126 13.89 -12.64 -44.39
N ARG A 127 15.03 -12.05 -43.98
CA ARG A 127 15.56 -10.84 -44.63
C ARG A 127 16.00 -11.13 -46.07
N LYS A 128 16.58 -12.30 -46.34
CA LYS A 128 17.01 -12.72 -47.68
C LYS A 128 15.82 -12.98 -48.62
N THR A 129 14.63 -13.26 -48.10
CA THR A 129 13.39 -13.45 -48.88
C THR A 129 12.51 -12.20 -48.99
N GLY A 130 12.94 -11.05 -48.46
CA GLY A 130 12.30 -9.74 -48.68
C GLY A 130 11.46 -9.21 -47.52
N MET A 131 11.44 -9.86 -46.35
CA MET A 131 10.68 -9.39 -45.19
C MET A 131 11.29 -8.11 -44.58
N LYS A 132 10.42 -7.14 -44.25
CA LYS A 132 10.87 -5.84 -43.70
C LYS A 132 11.16 -5.94 -42.20
N LYS A 133 12.27 -5.32 -41.75
CA LYS A 133 12.67 -5.22 -40.32
C LYS A 133 11.53 -4.81 -39.38
N GLY A 134 10.68 -3.88 -39.82
CA GLY A 134 9.59 -3.34 -39.01
C GLY A 134 8.51 -4.36 -38.65
N GLU A 135 8.27 -5.36 -39.50
CA GLU A 135 7.23 -6.38 -39.26
C GLU A 135 7.65 -7.33 -38.13
N VAL A 136 8.93 -7.71 -38.10
CA VAL A 136 9.51 -8.54 -37.03
C VAL A 136 9.54 -7.79 -35.70
N LEU A 137 10.00 -6.54 -35.72
CA LEU A 137 10.01 -5.69 -34.51
C LEU A 137 8.60 -5.44 -33.95
N SER A 138 7.61 -5.29 -34.82
CA SER A 138 6.21 -5.16 -34.41
C SER A 138 5.67 -6.44 -33.77
N SER A 139 6.09 -7.62 -34.24
CA SER A 139 5.68 -8.91 -33.66
C SER A 139 6.22 -9.06 -32.23
N VAL A 140 7.52 -8.81 -32.05
CA VAL A 140 8.18 -8.88 -30.75
C VAL A 140 7.60 -7.86 -29.76
N ALA A 141 7.34 -6.62 -30.21
CA ALA A 141 6.70 -5.60 -29.38
C ALA A 141 5.30 -6.01 -28.87
N LYS A 142 4.51 -6.72 -29.68
CA LYS A 142 3.18 -7.24 -29.28
C LYS A 142 3.31 -8.39 -28.27
N GLN A 143 4.26 -9.29 -28.47
CA GLN A 143 4.55 -10.39 -27.54
C GLN A 143 5.01 -9.85 -26.18
N LEU A 144 5.88 -8.84 -26.16
CA LEU A 144 6.29 -8.13 -24.95
C LEU A 144 5.12 -7.41 -24.27
N GLY A 145 4.26 -6.77 -25.06
CA GLY A 145 3.04 -6.14 -24.56
C GLY A 145 2.11 -7.11 -23.84
N LEU A 146 1.95 -8.34 -24.35
CA LEU A 146 1.17 -9.40 -23.70
C LEU A 146 1.83 -9.88 -22.39
N ILE A 147 3.15 -10.07 -22.41
CA ILE A 147 3.91 -10.53 -21.23
C ILE A 147 3.85 -9.50 -20.10
N TYR A 148 3.82 -8.20 -20.41
CA TYR A 148 3.67 -7.12 -19.42
C TYR A 148 2.21 -6.85 -19.06
N GLY A 149 1.32 -6.97 -20.04
CA GLY A 149 -0.08 -6.65 -19.90
C GLY A 149 -0.82 -7.63 -19.01
N ILE A 150 -0.55 -8.94 -19.14
CA ILE A 150 -1.26 -9.97 -18.36
C ILE A 150 -1.01 -9.81 -16.85
N PRO A 151 0.23 -9.74 -16.33
CA PRO A 151 0.47 -9.53 -14.90
C PRO A 151 -0.09 -8.21 -14.39
N LEU A 152 0.01 -7.13 -15.18
CA LEU A 152 -0.57 -5.83 -14.84
C LEU A 152 -2.10 -5.94 -14.69
N PHE A 153 -2.76 -6.55 -15.66
CA PHE A 153 -4.21 -6.71 -15.68
C PHE A 153 -4.71 -7.56 -14.50
N VAL A 154 -4.04 -8.69 -14.24
CA VAL A 154 -4.33 -9.54 -13.09
C VAL A 154 -4.12 -8.79 -11.78
N GLY A 155 -3.04 -8.01 -11.65
CA GLY A 155 -2.77 -7.18 -10.49
C GLY A 155 -3.84 -6.10 -10.26
N LEU A 156 -4.32 -5.48 -11.33
CA LEU A 156 -5.42 -4.50 -11.25
C LEU A 156 -6.71 -5.15 -10.76
N ILE A 157 -7.09 -6.31 -11.32
CA ILE A 157 -8.27 -7.05 -10.86
C ILE A 157 -8.12 -7.43 -9.39
N HIS A 158 -6.98 -8.00 -9.00
CA HIS A 158 -6.71 -8.40 -7.62
C HIS A 158 -6.82 -7.21 -6.65
N THR A 159 -6.30 -6.05 -7.05
CA THR A 159 -6.37 -4.82 -6.26
C THR A 159 -7.82 -4.34 -6.09
N VAL A 160 -8.63 -4.39 -7.14
CA VAL A 160 -10.07 -4.03 -7.05
C VAL A 160 -10.79 -4.94 -6.05
N PHE A 161 -10.59 -6.26 -6.12
CA PHE A 161 -11.21 -7.20 -5.18
C PHE A 161 -10.77 -6.97 -3.73
N ALA A 162 -9.47 -6.73 -3.50
CA ALA A 162 -8.95 -6.41 -2.18
C ALA A 162 -9.58 -5.12 -1.62
N LEU A 163 -9.72 -4.08 -2.45
CA LEU A 163 -10.33 -2.81 -2.06
C LEU A 163 -11.83 -2.92 -1.75
N LEU A 164 -12.57 -3.68 -2.54
CA LEU A 164 -13.99 -3.93 -2.27
C LEU A 164 -14.17 -4.66 -0.94
N THR A 165 -13.33 -5.65 -0.66
CA THR A 165 -13.37 -6.43 0.59
C THR A 165 -12.99 -5.55 1.78
N TYR A 166 -11.92 -4.77 1.66
CA TYR A 166 -11.48 -3.83 2.70
C TYR A 166 -12.52 -2.76 3.01
N ASN A 167 -13.15 -2.16 1.99
CA ASN A 167 -14.23 -1.19 2.16
C ASN A 167 -15.44 -1.80 2.88
N ARG A 168 -15.82 -3.03 2.54
CA ARG A 168 -16.93 -3.73 3.23
C ARG A 168 -16.61 -4.01 4.70
N MET A 169 -15.37 -4.38 5.01
CA MET A 169 -14.93 -4.56 6.39
C MET A 169 -14.93 -3.23 7.17
N LEU A 170 -14.50 -2.12 6.57
CA LEU A 170 -14.55 -0.81 7.22
C LEU A 170 -15.98 -0.31 7.42
N GLY A 171 -16.86 -0.53 6.44
CA GLY A 171 -18.28 -0.21 6.53
C GLY A 171 -18.99 -1.01 7.61
N SER A 172 -18.72 -2.31 7.74
CA SER A 172 -19.26 -3.12 8.85
C SER A 172 -18.73 -2.69 10.22
N MET A 173 -17.58 -2.02 10.25
CA MET A 173 -16.99 -1.39 11.42
C MET A 173 -17.47 0.06 11.64
N GLY A 174 -18.41 0.59 10.85
CA GLY A 174 -18.94 1.95 11.00
C GLY A 174 -17.95 3.08 10.68
N GLN A 175 -16.90 2.79 9.91
CA GLN A 175 -15.91 3.78 9.48
C GLN A 175 -16.20 4.25 8.04
N GLU A 176 -16.71 5.47 7.93
CA GLU A 176 -16.86 6.19 6.66
C GLU A 176 -15.53 6.91 6.36
N THR A 177 -14.55 6.18 5.80
CA THR A 177 -13.30 6.81 5.34
C THR A 177 -13.30 6.96 3.82
N PRO A 178 -12.60 7.96 3.25
CA PRO A 178 -12.44 8.12 1.81
C PRO A 178 -11.44 7.08 1.24
N THR A 179 -11.62 5.81 1.59
CA THR A 179 -10.77 4.69 1.19
C THR A 179 -10.71 4.51 -0.30
N LEU A 180 -11.82 4.76 -1.01
CA LEU A 180 -11.86 4.66 -2.47
C LEU A 180 -10.96 5.71 -3.16
N GLN A 181 -10.87 6.91 -2.59
CA GLN A 181 -10.03 7.99 -3.13
C GLN A 181 -8.54 7.68 -2.94
N ASN A 182 -8.14 7.27 -1.73
CA ASN A 182 -6.75 6.90 -1.43
C ASN A 182 -6.30 5.68 -2.25
N ALA A 183 -7.21 4.72 -2.44
CA ALA A 183 -6.98 3.56 -3.27
C ALA A 183 -6.83 3.90 -4.75
N ALA A 184 -7.69 4.77 -5.30
CA ALA A 184 -7.57 5.24 -6.67
C ALA A 184 -6.22 5.92 -6.91
N MET A 185 -5.75 6.74 -5.95
CA MET A 185 -4.44 7.38 -6.02
C MET A 185 -3.29 6.33 -6.06
N ALA A 186 -3.36 5.28 -5.25
CA ALA A 186 -2.37 4.19 -5.27
C ALA A 186 -2.36 3.42 -6.60
N VAL A 187 -3.53 3.13 -7.17
CA VAL A 187 -3.65 2.47 -8.48
C VAL A 187 -3.09 3.35 -9.60
N ILE A 188 -3.38 4.66 -9.59
CA ILE A 188 -2.84 5.61 -10.57
C ILE A 188 -1.31 5.63 -10.51
N LEU A 189 -0.73 5.71 -9.30
CA LEU A 189 0.71 5.68 -9.11
C LEU A 189 1.32 4.38 -9.63
N PHE A 190 0.69 3.23 -9.34
CA PHE A 190 1.15 1.92 -9.81
C PHE A 190 1.14 1.82 -11.34
N VAL A 191 0.05 2.23 -11.99
CA VAL A 191 -0.08 2.26 -13.46
C VAL A 191 0.97 3.20 -14.06
N ALA A 192 1.21 4.36 -13.45
CA ALA A 192 2.22 5.30 -13.92
C ALA A 192 3.64 4.70 -13.87
N VAL A 193 3.99 4.03 -12.77
CA VAL A 193 5.28 3.32 -12.64
C VAL A 193 5.41 2.21 -13.69
N TYR A 194 4.39 1.37 -13.85
CA TYR A 194 4.40 0.30 -14.86
C TYR A 194 4.50 0.83 -16.29
N GLY A 195 3.79 1.93 -16.60
CA GLY A 195 3.88 2.61 -17.89
C GLY A 195 5.28 3.16 -18.17
N ALA A 196 5.93 3.72 -17.16
CA ALA A 196 7.33 4.16 -17.26
C ALA A 196 8.27 2.99 -17.56
N PHE A 197 8.10 1.85 -16.90
CA PHE A 197 8.87 0.64 -17.19
C PHE A 197 8.67 0.15 -18.62
N TYR A 198 7.42 0.09 -19.10
CA TYR A 198 7.13 -0.28 -20.48
C TYR A 198 7.83 0.66 -21.48
N ALA A 199 7.72 1.98 -21.27
CA ALA A 199 8.37 2.97 -22.13
C ALA A 199 9.90 2.82 -22.15
N LEU A 200 10.52 2.57 -20.99
CA LEU A 200 11.96 2.32 -20.86
C LEU A 200 12.35 1.02 -21.58
N SER A 201 11.58 -0.06 -21.43
CA SER A 201 11.83 -1.33 -22.11
C SER A 201 11.74 -1.20 -23.63
N VAL A 202 10.71 -0.52 -24.14
CA VAL A 202 10.55 -0.26 -25.59
C VAL A 202 11.71 0.59 -26.11
N LYS A 203 12.07 1.67 -25.41
CA LYS A 203 13.20 2.53 -25.79
C LYS A 203 14.53 1.76 -25.78
N SER A 204 14.77 0.93 -24.77
CA SER A 204 15.96 0.08 -24.66
C SER A 204 16.04 -0.92 -25.82
N TYR A 205 14.93 -1.58 -26.14
CA TYR A 205 14.83 -2.51 -27.27
C TYR A 205 15.12 -1.82 -28.61
N HIS A 206 14.49 -0.66 -28.87
CA HIS A 206 14.79 0.15 -30.06
C HIS A 206 16.25 0.59 -30.11
N GLY A 207 16.84 0.99 -28.98
CA GLY A 207 18.23 1.40 -28.88
C GLY A 207 19.22 0.27 -29.16
N ILE A 208 18.97 -0.94 -28.65
CA ILE A 208 19.79 -2.14 -28.91
C ILE A 208 19.74 -2.51 -30.40
N VAL A 209 18.54 -2.51 -30.99
CA VAL A 209 18.35 -2.83 -32.40
C VAL A 209 18.97 -1.77 -33.31
N TRP A 210 18.88 -0.48 -32.95
CA TRP A 210 19.43 0.63 -33.73
C TRP A 210 20.97 0.72 -33.65
N LYS A 211 21.57 0.53 -32.46
CA LYS A 211 23.04 0.49 -32.31
C LYS A 211 23.68 -0.64 -33.12
N ARG A 212 22.99 -1.76 -33.32
CA ARG A 212 23.46 -2.86 -34.18
C ARG A 212 23.16 -2.65 -35.67
N ALA A 213 22.16 -1.83 -36.03
CA ALA A 213 21.83 -1.53 -37.42
C ALA A 213 22.71 -0.45 -38.05
N GLY A 214 23.32 0.45 -37.26
CA GLY A 214 24.24 1.49 -37.72
C GLY A 214 25.73 1.11 -37.75
N GLY A 215 26.08 -0.12 -37.34
CA GLY A 215 27.47 -0.58 -37.25
C GLY A 215 28.00 -1.37 -38.46
N SER A 216 27.20 -1.55 -39.52
CA SER A 216 27.56 -2.37 -40.69
C SER A 216 27.69 -1.57 -41.99
N THR A 217 28.01 -0.27 -41.91
CA THR A 217 28.10 0.62 -43.09
C THR A 217 29.51 1.18 -43.33
N ASN A 218 30.57 0.50 -42.89
CA ASN A 218 31.97 0.87 -43.19
C ASN A 218 32.90 -0.35 -43.34
N LEU A 219 32.51 -1.35 -44.12
CA LEU A 219 33.42 -2.38 -44.62
C LEU A 219 32.98 -2.81 -46.03
N LEU A 220 33.20 -1.93 -47.01
CA LEU A 220 33.55 -2.24 -48.39
C LEU A 220 34.42 -1.10 -48.92
#